data_AF-A0A453N0G5-F1
#
_entry.id   AF-A0A453N0G5-F1
#
_cell.length_a   1.000
_cell.length_b   1.000
_cell.length_c   1.000
_cell.angle_alpha   90.00
_cell.angle_beta   90.00
_cell.angle_gamma   90.00
#
_symmetry.space_group_name_H-M   'P 1'
#
loop_
_entity.id
_entity.type
_entity.pdbx_description
1 polymer ?
#
loop_
_entity_poly.entity_id
_entity_poly.type
_entity_poly.pdbx_seq_one_letter_code
_entity_poly.pdbx_strand_id
1 'polypeptide(L)'
;MFEQFGRILYECDACQVEELEKGKLYLAIHREVARREKWCRVSYKVTVLAGGQEFDYECGQFAHMGFLCNHVLKLLDFIRITEIPEKHIVKRWTKDARDILPAHPTQY
;
A
#
# COMPACT_ATOMS: atom_id res chain seq x y z
N MET A 1 0.20 -12.86 -6.75
CA MET A 1 -0.51 -11.82 -5.97
C MET A 1 -0.37 -12.06 -4.48
N PHE A 2 -0.94 -13.16 -3.95
CA PHE A 2 -0.95 -13.44 -2.52
C PHE A 2 0.46 -13.46 -1.90
N GLU A 3 1.43 -14.11 -2.54
CA GLU A 3 2.82 -14.15 -2.05
C GLU A 3 3.50 -12.77 -2.01
N GLN A 4 3.28 -11.93 -3.02
CA GLN A 4 3.84 -10.57 -3.07
C GLN A 4 3.22 -9.70 -1.98
N PHE A 5 1.90 -9.75 -1.85
CA PHE A 5 1.19 -9.03 -0.80
C PHE A 5 1.61 -9.51 0.60
N GLY A 6 1.80 -10.82 0.78
CA GLY A 6 2.31 -11.41 2.03
C GLY A 6 3.70 -10.90 2.41
N ARG A 7 4.62 -10.73 1.45
CA ARG A 7 5.94 -10.12 1.71
C ARG A 7 5.81 -8.66 2.14
N ILE A 8 4.93 -7.89 1.51
CA ILE A 8 4.73 -6.47 1.85
C ILE A 8 4.14 -6.33 3.25
N LEU A 9 3.20 -7.21 3.63
CA LEU A 9 2.66 -7.28 4.99
C LEU A 9 3.74 -7.63 6.03
N TYR A 10 4.63 -8.56 5.69
CA TYR A 10 5.76 -8.88 6.56
C TYR A 10 6.73 -7.70 6.72
N GLU A 11 7.08 -7.03 5.62
CA GLU A 11 7.98 -5.86 5.63
C GLU A 11 7.38 -4.63 6.31
N CYS A 12 6.06 -4.53 6.33
CA CYS A 12 5.32 -3.47 7.01
C CYS A 12 5.60 -3.45 8.52
N ASP A 13 5.84 -4.60 9.15
CA ASP A 13 6.18 -4.65 10.57
C ASP A 13 7.53 -3.98 10.90
N ALA A 14 8.44 -3.96 9.92
CA ALA A 14 9.73 -3.26 10.04
C ALA A 14 9.60 -1.72 9.90
N CYS A 15 8.38 -1.20 9.73
CA CYS A 15 8.09 0.23 9.66
C CYS A 15 7.50 0.73 10.97
N GLN A 16 7.94 1.91 11.40
CA GLN A 16 7.31 2.72 12.43
C GLN A 16 6.57 3.88 11.78
N VAL A 17 5.48 4.32 12.39
CA VAL A 17 4.72 5.47 11.92
C VAL A 17 4.70 6.53 13.01
N GLU A 18 4.93 7.77 12.61
CA GLU A 18 4.80 8.96 13.45
C GLU A 18 3.73 9.88 12.88
N GLU A 19 2.87 10.42 13.73
CA GLU A 19 1.84 11.39 13.35
C GLU A 19 2.43 12.81 13.38
N LEU A 20 2.44 13.49 12.23
CA LEU A 20 2.94 14.86 12.10
C LEU A 20 1.81 15.89 12.19
N GLU A 21 0.68 15.61 11.54
CA GLU A 21 -0.54 16.40 11.65
C GLU A 21 -1.70 15.46 11.98
N LYS A 22 -2.39 15.75 13.09
CA LYS A 22 -3.45 14.91 13.62
C LYS A 22 -4.48 14.55 12.54
N GLY A 23 -4.62 13.26 12.24
CA GLY A 23 -5.60 12.74 11.29
C GLY A 23 -5.33 13.05 9.82
N LYS A 24 -4.16 13.63 9.47
CA LYS A 24 -3.90 14.14 8.12
C LYS A 24 -2.54 13.77 7.56
N LEU A 25 -1.47 13.90 8.32
CA LEU A 25 -0.11 13.69 7.82
C LEU A 25 0.70 12.79 8.74
N TYR A 26 1.31 11.78 8.14
CA TYR A 26 2.09 10.76 8.84
C TYR A 26 3.43 10.53 8.16
N LEU A 27 4.41 10.11 8.96
CA LEU A 27 5.74 9.74 8.50
C LEU A 27 5.99 8.25 8.80
N ALA A 28 6.15 7.45 7.75
CA ALA A 28 6.55 6.05 7.88
C ALA A 28 8.07 5.95 7.81
N ILE A 29 8.70 5.30 8.79
CA ILE A 29 10.16 5.20 8.97
C ILE A 29 10.55 3.73 9.07
N HIS A 30 11.51 3.26 8.27
CA HIS A 30 12.07 1.92 8.43
C HIS A 30 12.95 1.84 9.67
N ARG A 31 12.67 0.90 10.59
CA ARG A 31 13.41 0.73 11.86
C ARG A 31 14.83 0.19 11.68
N GLU A 32 15.07 -0.65 10.69
CA GLU A 32 16.39 -1.25 10.41
C GLU A 32 17.30 -0.30 9.60
N VAL A 33 17.45 0.94 10.07
CA VAL A 33 18.29 1.96 9.43
C VAL A 33 19.75 1.48 9.31
N ALA A 34 20.25 0.76 10.31
CA ALA A 34 21.64 0.28 10.35
C ALA A 34 21.96 -0.83 9.32
N ARG A 35 20.94 -1.54 8.81
CA ARG A 35 21.10 -2.55 7.76
C ARG A 35 20.93 -1.98 6.36
N ARG A 36 20.41 -0.75 6.24
CA ARG A 36 20.22 -0.07 4.97
C ARG A 36 21.42 0.81 4.66
N GLU A 37 21.77 0.85 3.38
CA GLU A 37 22.81 1.75 2.90
C GLU A 37 22.48 3.21 3.25
N LYS A 38 23.50 4.03 3.52
CA LYS A 38 23.31 5.43 3.96
C LYS A 38 22.56 6.30 2.93
N TRP A 39 22.56 5.89 1.67
CA TRP A 39 21.85 6.57 0.58
C TRP A 39 20.40 6.11 0.43
N CYS A 40 20.00 5.02 1.08
CA CYS A 40 18.62 4.57 1.05
C CYS A 40 17.75 5.56 1.80
N ARG A 41 16.68 6.01 1.15
CA ARG A 41 15.63 6.76 1.82
C ARG A 41 14.97 5.85 2.87
N VAL A 42 14.93 6.33 4.10
CA VAL A 42 14.41 5.57 5.25
C VAL A 42 13.04 6.03 5.71
N SER A 43 12.59 7.21 5.25
CA SER A 43 11.30 7.78 5.62
C SER A 43 10.47 8.22 4.41
N TYR A 44 9.16 8.08 4.56
CA TYR A 44 8.17 8.33 3.52
C TYR A 44 6.95 9.03 4.12
N LYS A 45 6.54 10.16 3.55
CA LYS A 45 5.30 10.81 3.97
C LYS A 45 4.09 10.11 3.39
N VAL A 46 3.06 10.03 4.21
CA VAL A 46 1.75 9.51 3.85
C VAL A 46 0.69 10.50 4.31
N THR A 47 -0.12 10.99 3.38
CA THR A 47 -1.21 11.93 3.63
C THR A 47 -2.52 11.19 3.59
N VAL A 48 -3.34 11.37 4.62
CA VAL A 48 -4.70 10.84 4.68
C VAL A 48 -5.65 11.88 4.08
N LEU A 49 -6.41 11.46 3.09
CA LEU A 49 -7.39 12.27 2.38
C LEU A 49 -8.80 11.70 2.63
N ALA A 50 -9.81 12.53 2.36
CA ALA A 50 -11.23 12.14 2.44
C ALA A 50 -11.61 11.39 3.74
N GLY A 51 -11.03 11.78 4.88
CA GLY A 51 -11.32 11.18 6.18
C GLY A 51 -10.88 9.72 6.34
N GLY A 52 -9.83 9.26 5.63
CA GLY A 52 -9.32 7.89 5.74
C GLY A 52 -9.70 6.96 4.59
N GLN A 53 -10.42 7.48 3.60
CA GLN A 53 -10.84 6.72 2.42
C GLN A 53 -9.79 6.77 1.30
N GLU A 54 -8.88 7.74 1.34
CA GLU A 54 -7.86 7.94 0.33
C GLU A 54 -6.51 8.23 0.98
N PHE A 55 -5.45 7.80 0.31
CA PHE A 55 -4.08 7.96 0.78
C PHE A 55 -3.23 8.45 -0.37
N ASP A 56 -2.49 9.52 -0.13
CA ASP A 56 -1.41 9.97 -0.99
C ASP A 56 -0.07 9.63 -0.34
N TYR A 57 0.89 9.16 -1.12
CA TYR A 57 2.15 8.68 -0.58
C TYR A 57 3.28 8.76 -1.59
N GLU A 58 4.45 9.11 -1.07
CA GLU A 58 5.62 9.40 -1.88
C GLU A 58 6.33 8.13 -2.41
N CYS A 59 5.93 6.93 -1.96
CA CYS A 59 6.57 5.65 -2.32
C CYS A 59 6.28 5.23 -3.78
N GLY A 60 5.19 5.74 -4.39
CA GLY A 60 4.80 5.47 -5.79
C GLY A 60 4.42 4.01 -6.12
N GLN A 61 4.51 3.07 -5.17
CA GLN A 61 4.40 1.63 -5.43
C GLN A 61 3.07 1.23 -6.06
N PHE A 62 1.97 1.86 -5.67
CA PHE A 62 0.65 1.56 -6.23
C PHE A 62 0.53 1.96 -7.71
N ALA A 63 1.13 3.08 -8.12
CA ALA A 63 1.13 3.48 -9.53
C ALA A 63 1.84 2.44 -10.41
N HIS A 64 2.87 1.78 -9.87
CA HIS A 64 3.65 0.76 -10.60
C HIS A 64 3.08 -0.65 -10.48
N MET A 65 2.61 -1.05 -9.30
CA MET A 65 2.24 -2.43 -8.98
C MET A 65 0.74 -2.63 -8.76
N GLY A 66 -0.03 -1.56 -8.51
CA GLY A 66 -1.47 -1.61 -8.28
C GLY A 66 -1.88 -2.08 -6.88
N PHE A 67 -0.96 -2.17 -5.91
CA PHE A 67 -1.27 -2.47 -4.52
C PHE A 67 -0.50 -1.53 -3.57
N LEU A 68 -1.03 -1.35 -2.36
CA LEU A 68 -0.47 -0.46 -1.34
C LEU A 68 0.97 -0.86 -0.94
N CYS A 69 1.83 0.13 -0.71
CA CYS A 69 3.15 -0.12 -0.13
C CYS A 69 3.08 -0.45 1.36
N ASN A 70 4.14 -1.08 1.87
CA ASN A 70 4.27 -1.42 3.29
C ASN A 70 4.09 -0.19 4.21
N HIS A 71 4.46 1.01 3.73
CA HIS A 71 4.27 2.28 4.46
C HIS A 71 2.80 2.59 4.73
N VAL A 72 1.93 2.42 3.72
CA VAL A 72 0.50 2.70 3.85
C VAL A 72 -0.18 1.61 4.65
N LEU A 73 0.20 0.34 4.44
CA LEU A 73 -0.33 -0.76 5.25
C LEU A 73 0.00 -0.57 6.73
N LYS A 74 1.20 -0.08 7.07
CA LYS A 74 1.54 0.22 8.46
C LYS A 74 0.75 1.39 9.02
N LEU A 75 0.48 2.39 8.19
CA LEU A 75 -0.39 3.49 8.57
C LEU A 75 -1.81 3.00 8.86
N LEU A 76 -2.39 2.14 8.01
CA LEU A 76 -3.73 1.58 8.23
C LEU A 76 -3.84 0.86 9.58
N ASP A 77 -2.84 0.03 9.91
CA ASP A 77 -2.69 -0.62 11.21
C ASP A 77 -2.62 0.41 12.35
N PHE A 78 -1.80 1.45 12.19
CA PHE A 78 -1.64 2.52 13.18
C PHE A 78 -2.95 3.30 13.45
N ILE A 79 -3.70 3.68 12.40
CA ILE A 79 -4.98 4.40 12.52
C ILE A 79 -6.18 3.46 12.72
N ARG A 80 -5.93 2.15 12.87
CA ARG A 80 -6.93 1.10 13.13
C ARG A 80 -8.02 0.99 12.06
N ILE A 81 -7.67 1.23 10.81
CA ILE A 81 -8.54 0.91 9.68
C ILE A 81 -8.39 -0.59 9.39
N THR A 82 -9.49 -1.33 9.54
CA THR A 82 -9.52 -2.78 9.41
C THR A 82 -9.68 -3.27 7.98
N GLU A 83 -10.04 -2.38 7.06
CA GLU A 83 -10.34 -2.72 5.66
C GLU A 83 -9.62 -1.78 4.71
N ILE A 84 -9.08 -2.32 3.61
CA ILE A 84 -8.45 -1.50 2.58
C ILE A 84 -9.56 -0.74 1.84
N PRO A 85 -9.47 0.59 1.69
CA PRO A 85 -10.50 1.33 0.95
C PRO A 85 -10.58 0.85 -0.50
N GLU A 86 -11.80 0.76 -1.02
CA GLU A 86 -12.09 0.19 -2.35
C GLU A 86 -11.31 0.87 -3.47
N LYS A 87 -11.02 2.16 -3.34
CA LYS A 87 -10.22 2.94 -4.32
C LYS A 87 -8.81 2.39 -4.52
N HIS A 88 -8.28 1.65 -3.55
CA HIS A 88 -6.96 1.02 -3.59
C HIS A 88 -7.03 -0.48 -3.92
N ILE A 89 -8.20 -1.00 -4.30
CA ILE A 89 -8.38 -2.39 -4.76
C ILE A 89 -8.62 -2.36 -6.27
N VAL A 90 -7.59 -2.72 -7.05
CA VAL A 90 -7.71 -2.77 -8.51
C VAL A 90 -8.19 -4.14 -8.98
N LYS A 91 -9.00 -4.17 -10.05
CA LYS A 91 -9.58 -5.41 -10.64
C LYS A 91 -8.54 -6.49 -10.97
N ARG A 92 -7.33 -6.11 -11.40
CA ARG A 92 -6.23 -7.05 -11.65
C ARG A 92 -5.93 -7.94 -10.44
N TRP A 93 -6.19 -7.42 -9.25
CA TRP A 93 -5.88 -8.05 -7.98
C TRP A 93 -7.13 -8.60 -7.26
N THR A 94 -8.24 -8.79 -7.98
CA THR A 94 -9.44 -9.46 -7.43
C THR A 94 -9.56 -10.90 -7.93
N LYS A 95 -10.47 -11.69 -7.33
CA LYS A 95 -10.78 -13.05 -7.80
C LYS A 95 -11.31 -13.06 -9.23
N ASP A 96 -12.05 -12.00 -9.59
CA ASP A 96 -12.69 -11.78 -10.89
C ASP A 96 -11.75 -11.15 -11.94
N ALA A 97 -10.44 -11.18 -11.69
CA ALA A 97 -9.43 -10.61 -12.59
C ALA A 97 -9.48 -11.23 -14.00
N ARG A 98 -10.05 -12.43 -14.17
CA ARG A 98 -10.15 -13.15 -15.45
C ARG A 98 -11.44 -12.86 -16.23
N ASP A 99 -12.39 -12.14 -15.64
CA ASP A 99 -13.71 -11.86 -16.24
C ASP A 99 -13.65 -10.78 -17.34
N ILE A 100 -12.44 -10.39 -17.76
CA ILE A 100 -12.18 -9.47 -18.87
C ILE A 100 -11.93 -10.21 -20.19
N LEU A 101 -11.95 -11.55 -20.18
CA LEU A 101 -11.88 -12.32 -21.41
C LEU A 101 -13.18 -12.08 -22.20
N PRO A 102 -13.11 -11.55 -23.44
CA PRO A 102 -14.28 -11.56 -24.31
C PRO A 102 -14.76 -13.01 -24.44
N ALA A 103 -16.08 -13.21 -24.54
CA ALA A 103 -16.64 -14.51 -24.88
C ALA A 103 -15.87 -15.02 -26.10
N HIS A 104 -15.22 -16.18 -25.94
CA HIS A 104 -14.48 -16.81 -27.02
C HIS A 104 -15.38 -16.82 -28.27
N PRO A 105 -14.96 -16.28 -29.43
CA PRO A 105 -15.78 -16.40 -30.62
C PRO A 105 -15.95 -17.89 -30.89
N THR A 106 -17.17 -18.38 -30.74
CA THR A 106 -17.54 -19.79 -30.96
C THR A 106 -17.78 -20.00 -32.46
N GLN A 107 -16.82 -19.59 -33.28
CA GLN A 107 -16.94 -19.64 -34.75
C GLN A 107 -15.59 -19.99 -35.37
N TYR A 108 -15.30 -21.30 -35.45
CA TYR A 108 -15.30 -22.13 -36.68
C TYR A 108 -14.47 -23.40 -36.45
#